data_AF-A0A529SU96-F1
#
_entry.id   AF-A0A529SU96-F1
#
_cell.length_a   1.000
_cell.length_b   1.000
_cell.length_c   1.000
_cell.angle_alpha   90.00
_cell.angle_beta   90.00
_cell.angle_gamma   90.00
#
_symmetry.space_group_name_H-M   'P 1'
#
loop_
_entity.id
_entity.type
_entity.pdbx_description
1 polymer ?
#
loop_
_entity_poly.entity_id
_entity_poly.type
_entity_poly.pdbx_seq_one_letter_code
_entity_poly.pdbx_strand_id
1 'polypeptide(L)'
;VTPDHVAHVVSRWTGIPVDKMLEGQREKLLRMEDEIGKRVVGQGEAVQAVSKAVRRARAGLQDPNRPIGVGKTELTKALASFLFDDETALVRIDMSEFMEKHSVARLIGAPPGYVGYEEGGALTEAVRRRPYQVVLFDEIEKAHPDVFNVLLQVLDDGRLTDGQGRTVDFRNTLIIMTSNLGAEYLVSLSDDQDVDAVRDEVMSVVKASFRPEFLNRVDEVILFHRLRRQDMDRIV
;
A
#
# COMPACT_ATOMS: atom_id res chain seq x y z
N VAL A 1 35.61 -10.05 -1.52
CA VAL A 1 34.43 -9.97 -0.63
C VAL A 1 33.52 -11.13 -1.00
N THR A 2 33.23 -12.03 -0.06
CA THR A 2 32.38 -13.21 -0.30
C THR A 2 30.89 -12.84 -0.22
N PRO A 3 29.98 -13.54 -0.92
CA PRO A 3 28.53 -13.35 -0.80
C PRO A 3 28.02 -13.38 0.65
N ASP A 4 28.61 -14.24 1.49
CA ASP A 4 28.29 -14.37 2.91
C ASP A 4 28.59 -13.09 3.72
N HIS A 5 29.61 -12.32 3.32
CA HIS A 5 29.93 -11.05 3.99
C HIS A 5 28.93 -9.94 3.66
N VAL A 6 28.34 -9.94 2.46
CA VAL A 6 27.32 -8.96 2.07
C VAL A 6 25.99 -9.28 2.76
N ALA A 7 25.62 -10.56 2.80
CA ALA A 7 24.45 -11.09 3.49
C ALA A 7 24.45 -10.72 5.00
N HIS A 8 25.60 -10.85 5.66
CA HIS A 8 25.71 -10.60 7.09
C HIS A 8 25.62 -9.11 7.46
N VAL A 9 26.04 -8.21 6.56
CA VAL A 9 25.94 -6.75 6.72
C VAL A 9 24.51 -6.28 6.46
N VAL A 10 23.85 -6.79 5.41
CA VAL A 10 22.44 -6.50 5.12
C VAL A 10 21.55 -7.00 6.26
N SER A 11 21.79 -8.22 6.77
CA SER A 11 21.07 -8.76 7.93
C SER A 11 21.23 -7.91 9.20
N ARG A 12 22.41 -7.33 9.44
CA ARG A 12 22.65 -6.44 10.59
C ARG A 12 21.98 -5.08 10.44
N TRP A 13 21.77 -4.60 9.22
CA TRP A 13 21.09 -3.35 8.93
C TRP A 13 19.55 -3.48 8.86
N THR A 14 19.04 -4.65 8.47
CA THR A 14 17.59 -4.89 8.33
C THR A 14 17.00 -5.72 9.47
N GLY A 15 17.83 -6.40 10.27
CA GLY A 15 17.39 -7.33 11.31
C GLY A 15 16.99 -8.72 10.80
N ILE A 16 17.12 -9.01 9.49
CA ILE A 16 16.58 -10.23 8.87
C ILE A 16 17.71 -11.11 8.27
N PRO A 17 17.90 -12.38 8.69
CA PRO A 17 19.00 -13.24 8.23
C PRO A 17 18.82 -13.80 6.80
N VAL A 18 19.72 -13.40 5.89
CA VAL A 18 19.57 -13.51 4.42
C VAL A 18 19.58 -14.94 3.88
N ASP A 19 20.36 -15.86 4.44
CA ASP A 19 20.55 -17.21 3.86
C ASP A 19 19.43 -18.21 4.22
N LYS A 20 18.74 -17.99 5.35
CA LYS A 20 17.52 -18.74 5.74
C LYS A 20 16.22 -18.09 5.26
N MET A 21 16.29 -16.87 4.70
CA MET A 21 15.13 -16.15 4.18
C MET A 21 14.63 -16.72 2.86
N LEU A 22 15.47 -17.15 1.92
CA LEU A 22 15.00 -17.41 0.55
C LEU A 22 14.06 -18.62 0.43
N GLU A 23 14.36 -19.73 1.12
CA GLU A 23 13.50 -20.93 1.12
C GLU A 23 12.26 -20.73 2.01
N GLY A 24 12.45 -20.26 3.25
CA GLY A 24 11.36 -20.03 4.19
C GLY A 24 10.40 -18.92 3.76
N GLN A 25 10.88 -17.83 3.14
CA GLN A 25 10.02 -16.77 2.60
C GLN A 25 9.25 -17.24 1.38
N ARG A 26 9.82 -18.11 0.54
CA ARG A 26 9.08 -18.66 -0.61
C ARG A 26 7.91 -19.53 -0.13
N GLU A 27 8.14 -20.43 0.83
CA GLU A 27 7.05 -21.20 1.44
C GLU A 27 6.05 -20.34 2.21
N LYS A 28 6.53 -19.27 2.87
CA LYS A 28 5.65 -18.27 3.50
C LYS A 28 4.72 -17.68 2.44
N LEU A 29 5.26 -17.13 1.35
CA LEU A 29 4.50 -16.50 0.26
C LEU A 29 3.52 -17.45 -0.47
N LEU A 30 3.83 -18.74 -0.55
CA LEU A 30 2.92 -19.75 -1.11
C LEU A 30 1.65 -19.93 -0.25
N ARG A 31 1.76 -19.73 1.06
CA ARG A 31 0.64 -19.84 2.03
C ARG A 31 -0.03 -18.50 2.31
N MET A 32 0.34 -17.44 1.61
CA MET A 32 -0.12 -16.07 1.89
C MET A 32 -1.65 -15.93 1.81
N GLU A 33 -2.26 -16.57 0.81
CA GLU A 33 -3.71 -16.52 0.63
C GLU A 33 -4.45 -17.20 1.79
N ASP A 34 -3.96 -18.37 2.21
CA ASP A 34 -4.53 -19.12 3.33
C ASP A 34 -4.39 -18.36 4.65
N GLU A 35 -3.20 -17.80 4.94
CA GLU A 35 -2.96 -17.10 6.20
C GLU A 35 -3.72 -15.78 6.29
N ILE A 36 -3.79 -15.00 5.21
CA ILE A 36 -4.57 -13.76 5.18
C ILE A 36 -6.07 -14.08 5.18
N GLY A 37 -6.51 -15.11 4.46
CA GLY A 37 -7.91 -15.54 4.38
C GLY A 37 -8.51 -15.98 5.71
N LYS A 38 -7.69 -16.44 6.68
CA LYS A 38 -8.15 -16.70 8.05
C LYS A 38 -8.66 -15.46 8.78
N ARG A 39 -8.12 -14.28 8.44
CA ARG A 39 -8.47 -12.99 9.06
C ARG A 39 -9.42 -12.17 8.22
N VAL A 40 -9.29 -12.25 6.90
CA VAL A 40 -10.05 -11.43 5.96
C VAL A 40 -11.20 -12.24 5.38
N VAL A 41 -12.38 -12.10 5.98
CA VAL A 41 -13.59 -12.85 5.61
C VAL A 41 -14.31 -12.22 4.41
N GLY A 42 -14.75 -13.04 3.46
CA GLY A 42 -15.59 -12.62 2.34
C GLY A 42 -14.87 -11.83 1.25
N GLN A 43 -13.52 -11.80 1.24
CA GLN A 43 -12.73 -11.02 0.28
C GLN A 43 -11.67 -11.88 -0.45
N GLY A 44 -12.05 -13.10 -0.86
CA GLY A 44 -11.11 -14.06 -1.48
C GLY A 44 -10.35 -13.48 -2.67
N GLU A 45 -11.04 -12.76 -3.55
CA GLU A 45 -10.41 -12.12 -4.72
C GLU A 45 -9.41 -11.04 -4.31
N ALA A 46 -9.75 -10.22 -3.31
CA ALA A 46 -8.84 -9.21 -2.79
C ALA A 46 -7.56 -9.86 -2.24
N VAL A 47 -7.71 -10.91 -1.43
CA VAL A 47 -6.59 -11.67 -0.86
C VAL A 47 -5.71 -12.29 -1.96
N GLN A 48 -6.31 -12.90 -2.98
CA GLN A 48 -5.58 -13.49 -4.11
C GLN A 48 -4.81 -12.46 -4.91
N ALA A 49 -5.45 -11.34 -5.26
CA ALA A 49 -4.85 -10.27 -6.03
C ALA A 49 -3.70 -9.60 -5.27
N VAL A 50 -3.83 -9.36 -3.95
CA VAL A 50 -2.69 -8.89 -3.12
C VAL A 50 -1.55 -9.88 -3.16
N SER A 51 -1.86 -11.15 -2.92
CA SER A 51 -0.85 -12.20 -2.80
C SER A 51 -0.10 -12.36 -4.11
N LYS A 52 -0.80 -12.26 -5.24
CA LYS A 52 -0.20 -12.21 -6.58
C LYS A 52 0.71 -10.99 -6.74
N ALA A 53 0.25 -9.80 -6.37
CA ALA A 53 1.05 -8.58 -6.48
C ALA A 53 2.33 -8.67 -5.63
N VAL A 54 2.23 -9.11 -4.37
CA VAL A 54 3.37 -9.30 -3.46
C VAL A 54 4.35 -10.36 -3.98
N ARG A 55 3.86 -11.48 -4.52
CA ARG A 55 4.73 -12.48 -5.16
C ARG A 55 5.45 -11.92 -6.37
N ARG A 56 4.82 -11.06 -7.19
CA ARG A 56 5.48 -10.37 -8.32
C ARG A 56 6.62 -9.47 -7.84
N ALA A 57 6.41 -8.64 -6.81
CA ALA A 57 7.47 -7.82 -6.21
C ALA A 57 8.64 -8.68 -5.72
N ARG A 58 8.36 -9.73 -4.95
CA ARG A 58 9.39 -10.58 -4.33
C ARG A 58 10.16 -11.43 -5.34
N ALA A 59 9.54 -11.79 -6.46
CA ALA A 59 10.19 -12.52 -7.54
C ALA A 59 11.04 -11.62 -8.47
N GLY A 60 11.06 -10.30 -8.24
CA GLY A 60 11.72 -9.36 -9.16
C GLY A 60 11.10 -9.32 -10.55
N LEU A 61 9.85 -9.80 -10.68
CA LEU A 61 9.06 -9.79 -11.92
C LEU A 61 8.24 -8.51 -12.06
N GLN A 62 8.41 -7.59 -11.11
CA GLN A 62 7.88 -6.24 -11.14
C GLN A 62 8.99 -5.28 -11.59
N ASP A 63 8.59 -4.17 -12.22
CA ASP A 63 9.49 -3.03 -12.41
C ASP A 63 10.08 -2.63 -11.04
N PRO A 64 11.42 -2.69 -10.83
CA PRO A 64 12.06 -2.56 -9.51
C PRO A 64 11.77 -1.25 -8.76
N ASN A 65 11.12 -0.30 -9.42
CA ASN A 65 10.82 1.02 -8.90
C ASN A 65 9.37 1.21 -8.45
N ARG A 66 8.52 0.18 -8.47
CA ARG A 66 7.07 0.32 -8.20
C ARG A 66 6.59 -0.38 -6.93
N PRO A 67 5.73 0.24 -6.11
CA PRO A 67 5.12 -0.37 -4.92
C PRO A 67 3.67 -0.85 -5.16
N ILE A 68 3.24 -1.86 -4.39
CA ILE A 68 1.94 -2.55 -4.52
C ILE A 68 0.86 -1.93 -3.63
N GLY A 69 -0.40 -1.84 -4.10
CA GLY A 69 -1.53 -1.30 -3.32
C GLY A 69 -2.81 -2.12 -3.30
N VAL A 70 -3.45 -2.21 -2.11
CA VAL A 70 -4.66 -3.01 -1.86
C VAL A 70 -5.47 -2.64 -0.60
N GLY A 71 -6.78 -2.40 -0.71
CA GLY A 71 -7.64 -1.84 0.36
C GLY A 71 -8.08 -2.73 1.55
N LYS A 72 -8.99 -2.16 2.37
CA LYS A 72 -9.53 -2.55 3.70
C LYS A 72 -8.49 -2.65 4.83
N THR A 73 -8.67 -1.81 5.86
CA THR A 73 -7.81 -1.70 7.05
C THR A 73 -7.45 -3.04 7.69
N GLU A 74 -8.36 -4.01 7.72
CA GLU A 74 -8.06 -5.34 8.28
C GLU A 74 -7.20 -6.19 7.35
N LEU A 75 -7.41 -6.11 6.03
CA LEU A 75 -6.50 -6.71 5.05
C LEU A 75 -5.12 -6.05 5.14
N THR A 76 -5.05 -4.74 5.31
CA THR A 76 -3.81 -3.99 5.51
C THR A 76 -3.06 -4.44 6.77
N LYS A 77 -3.75 -4.62 7.90
CA LYS A 77 -3.16 -5.14 9.14
C LYS A 77 -2.70 -6.59 9.01
N ALA A 78 -3.54 -7.44 8.38
CA ALA A 78 -3.18 -8.83 8.10
C ALA A 78 -1.93 -8.92 7.20
N LEU A 79 -1.81 -8.03 6.22
CA LEU A 79 -0.62 -7.91 5.37
C LEU A 79 0.61 -7.45 6.15
N ALA A 80 0.49 -6.44 7.00
CA ALA A 80 1.59 -5.98 7.85
C ALA A 80 2.09 -7.11 8.76
N SER A 81 1.16 -7.79 9.45
CA SER A 81 1.43 -8.98 10.26
C SER A 81 2.14 -10.07 9.45
N PHE A 82 1.62 -10.41 8.27
CA PHE A 82 2.14 -11.51 7.49
C PHE A 82 3.51 -11.20 6.86
N LEU A 83 3.68 -10.00 6.30
CA LEU A 83 4.90 -9.63 5.55
C LEU A 83 6.05 -9.22 6.45
N PHE A 84 5.75 -8.58 7.58
CA PHE A 84 6.74 -7.97 8.46
C PHE A 84 6.75 -8.57 9.86
N ASP A 85 5.95 -9.61 10.12
CA ASP A 85 5.80 -10.25 11.43
C ASP A 85 5.42 -9.24 12.54
N ASP A 86 4.75 -8.15 12.14
CA ASP A 86 4.39 -7.03 13.01
C ASP A 86 3.20 -6.23 12.44
N GLU A 87 2.07 -6.26 13.14
CA GLU A 87 0.87 -5.48 12.80
C GLU A 87 1.07 -3.96 12.92
N THR A 88 2.04 -3.54 13.74
CA THR A 88 2.41 -2.13 13.90
C THR A 88 3.32 -1.64 12.78
N ALA A 89 3.70 -2.52 11.83
CA ALA A 89 4.34 -2.16 10.56
C ALA A 89 3.35 -1.53 9.57
N LEU A 90 2.48 -0.65 10.07
CA LEU A 90 1.45 0.05 9.33
C LEU A 90 1.45 1.51 9.73
N VAL A 91 1.71 2.41 8.78
CA VAL A 91 1.39 3.82 8.91
C VAL A 91 0.14 4.12 8.09
N ARG A 92 -0.87 4.71 8.75
CA ARG A 92 -2.08 5.20 8.09
C ARG A 92 -2.00 6.70 7.96
N ILE A 93 -2.29 7.22 6.78
CA ILE A 93 -2.33 8.64 6.47
C ILE A 93 -3.71 8.95 5.88
N ASP A 94 -4.49 9.74 6.61
CA ASP A 94 -5.81 10.19 6.18
C ASP A 94 -5.67 11.33 5.18
N MET A 95 -6.10 11.12 3.93
CA MET A 95 -5.98 12.12 2.86
C MET A 95 -6.96 13.28 3.01
N SER A 96 -7.96 13.18 3.89
CA SER A 96 -8.79 14.30 4.28
C SER A 96 -8.00 15.38 5.04
N GLU A 97 -6.89 15.04 5.71
CA GLU A 97 -5.97 16.03 6.30
C GLU A 97 -5.11 16.76 5.25
N PHE A 98 -5.10 16.25 4.02
CA PHE A 98 -4.26 16.74 2.91
C PHE A 98 -5.06 17.37 1.76
N MET A 99 -6.27 17.86 2.04
CA MET A 99 -7.15 18.50 1.06
C MET A 99 -6.65 19.87 0.57
N GLU A 100 -5.87 20.57 1.38
CA GLU A 100 -5.45 21.94 1.11
C GLU A 100 -4.00 22.01 0.62
N LYS A 101 -3.69 22.92 -0.30
CA LYS A 101 -2.34 23.00 -0.91
C LYS A 101 -1.19 23.08 0.10
N HIS A 102 -1.34 23.83 1.19
CA HIS A 102 -0.29 24.00 2.19
C HIS A 102 -0.07 22.75 3.06
N SER A 103 -1.09 21.89 3.17
CA SER A 103 -0.99 20.64 3.93
C SER A 103 -0.06 19.61 3.26
N VAL A 104 0.14 19.70 1.94
CA VAL A 104 1.05 18.83 1.18
C VAL A 104 2.49 18.93 1.70
N ALA A 105 2.91 20.13 2.13
CA ALA A 105 4.22 20.31 2.75
C ALA A 105 4.38 19.52 4.06
N ARG A 106 3.29 19.27 4.81
CA ARG A 106 3.32 18.41 6.00
C ARG A 106 3.50 16.92 5.66
N LEU A 107 3.13 16.50 4.45
CA LEU A 107 3.28 15.12 4.01
C LEU A 107 4.76 14.78 3.75
N ILE A 108 5.48 15.68 3.07
CA ILE A 108 6.85 15.44 2.63
C ILE A 108 7.91 16.18 3.46
N GLY A 109 7.53 17.25 4.16
CA GLY A 109 8.40 18.13 4.91
C GLY A 109 8.48 19.52 4.27
N ALA A 110 8.38 20.57 5.08
CA ALA A 110 8.50 21.95 4.61
C ALA A 110 9.94 22.26 4.15
N PRO A 111 10.12 23.12 3.14
CA PRO A 111 11.44 23.62 2.75
C PRO A 111 12.00 24.62 3.78
N PRO A 112 13.32 24.91 3.75
CA PRO A 112 13.93 25.90 4.64
C PRO A 112 13.20 27.25 4.59
N GLY A 113 12.86 27.78 5.76
CA GLY A 113 12.18 29.08 5.90
C GLY A 113 10.65 29.02 6.04
N TYR A 114 10.05 27.82 6.07
CA TYR A 114 8.61 27.63 6.31
C TYR A 114 8.33 27.01 7.69
N VAL A 115 7.13 27.27 8.23
CA VAL A 115 6.67 26.65 9.49
C VAL A 115 6.59 25.13 9.31
N GLY A 116 7.10 24.38 10.29
CA GLY A 116 7.20 22.91 10.24
C GLY A 116 8.47 22.37 9.56
N TYR A 117 9.44 23.24 9.26
CA TYR A 117 10.73 22.85 8.66
C TYR A 117 11.46 21.76 9.47
N GLU A 118 11.46 21.84 10.80
CA GLU A 118 12.19 20.89 11.67
C GLU A 118 11.45 19.56 11.91
N GLU A 119 10.15 19.49 11.62
CA GLU A 119 9.30 18.35 11.95
C GLU A 119 9.43 17.18 10.96
N GLY A 120 9.99 17.45 9.76
CA GLY A 120 10.01 16.48 8.66
C GLY A 120 8.61 16.21 8.09
N GLY A 121 8.52 15.38 7.05
CA GLY A 121 7.24 15.01 6.47
C GLY A 121 6.64 13.78 7.14
N ALA A 122 5.32 13.76 7.33
CA ALA A 122 4.60 12.62 7.88
C ALA A 122 4.92 11.31 7.12
N LEU A 123 4.96 11.35 5.80
CA LEU A 123 5.28 10.21 4.94
C LEU A 123 6.78 9.91 4.92
N THR A 124 7.60 10.94 4.69
CA THR A 124 9.05 10.78 4.51
C THR A 124 9.74 10.31 5.80
N GLU A 125 9.34 10.84 6.95
CA GLU A 125 9.86 10.42 8.25
C GLU A 125 9.38 9.01 8.65
N ALA A 126 8.11 8.68 8.38
CA ALA A 126 7.58 7.35 8.67
C ALA A 126 8.37 6.27 7.92
N VAL A 127 8.57 6.45 6.61
CA VAL A 127 9.29 5.47 5.78
C VAL A 127 10.79 5.47 6.08
N ARG A 128 11.40 6.64 6.34
CA ARG A 128 12.81 6.69 6.74
C ARG A 128 13.07 5.93 8.04
N ARG A 129 12.18 6.05 9.03
CA ARG A 129 12.32 5.35 10.33
C ARG A 129 12.05 3.85 10.20
N ARG A 130 11.15 3.44 9.29
CA ARG A 130 10.79 2.04 9.07
C ARG A 130 10.59 1.74 7.58
N PRO A 131 11.66 1.41 6.82
CA PRO A 131 11.52 1.15 5.38
C PRO A 131 10.69 -0.09 5.02
N TYR A 132 10.59 -1.07 5.93
CA TYR A 132 9.80 -2.29 5.77
C TYR A 132 8.47 -2.14 6.50
N GLN A 133 7.48 -1.57 5.81
CA GLN A 133 6.15 -1.35 6.35
C GLN A 133 5.09 -1.25 5.26
N VAL A 134 3.84 -1.23 5.70
CA VAL A 134 2.69 -0.85 4.89
C VAL A 134 2.39 0.64 5.13
N VAL A 135 2.23 1.40 4.05
CA VAL A 135 1.68 2.76 4.08
C VAL A 135 0.26 2.68 3.52
N LEU A 136 -0.74 3.05 4.32
CA LEU A 136 -2.13 3.16 3.91
C LEU A 136 -2.49 4.63 3.72
N PHE A 137 -2.75 5.05 2.48
CA PHE A 137 -3.39 6.32 2.16
C PHE A 137 -4.90 6.12 2.13
N ASP A 138 -5.58 6.65 3.12
CA ASP A 138 -7.02 6.51 3.25
C ASP A 138 -7.77 7.67 2.60
N GLU A 139 -8.93 7.38 2.00
CA GLU A 139 -9.76 8.34 1.27
C GLU A 139 -8.99 9.14 0.20
N ILE A 140 -8.22 8.44 -0.66
CA ILE A 140 -7.29 9.07 -1.61
C ILE A 140 -7.96 10.07 -2.56
N GLU A 141 -9.26 9.94 -2.84
CA GLU A 141 -10.04 10.89 -3.62
C GLU A 141 -10.18 12.28 -2.98
N LYS A 142 -9.91 12.41 -1.67
CA LYS A 142 -9.96 13.69 -0.94
C LYS A 142 -8.65 14.47 -1.04
N ALA A 143 -7.55 13.81 -1.38
CA ALA A 143 -6.24 14.44 -1.42
C ALA A 143 -6.18 15.63 -2.39
N HIS A 144 -5.43 16.66 -2.02
CA HIS A 144 -5.12 17.75 -2.95
C HIS A 144 -4.38 17.21 -4.20
N PRO A 145 -4.62 17.75 -5.42
CA PRO A 145 -3.95 17.31 -6.64
C PRO A 145 -2.42 17.22 -6.56
N ASP A 146 -1.77 18.14 -5.82
CA ASP A 146 -0.31 18.13 -5.64
C ASP A 146 0.21 16.90 -4.86
N VAL A 147 -0.62 16.22 -4.05
CA VAL A 147 -0.26 14.95 -3.40
C VAL A 147 0.00 13.87 -4.45
N PHE A 148 -0.77 13.84 -5.54
CA PHE A 148 -0.58 12.84 -6.60
C PHE A 148 0.75 13.01 -7.33
N ASN A 149 1.29 14.22 -7.41
CA ASN A 149 2.63 14.43 -7.97
C ASN A 149 3.71 13.79 -7.09
N VAL A 150 3.57 13.92 -5.77
CA VAL A 150 4.44 13.25 -4.78
C VAL A 150 4.31 11.74 -4.91
N LEU A 151 3.09 11.22 -4.97
CA LEU A 151 2.86 9.79 -5.10
C LEU A 151 3.38 9.24 -6.43
N LEU A 152 3.20 9.94 -7.55
CA LEU A 152 3.75 9.55 -8.85
C LEU A 152 5.26 9.35 -8.78
N GLN A 153 5.99 10.25 -8.12
CA GLN A 153 7.43 10.09 -7.92
C GLN A 153 7.77 8.82 -7.13
N VAL A 154 7.02 8.56 -6.06
CA VAL A 154 7.19 7.35 -5.26
C VAL A 154 6.87 6.09 -6.06
N LEU A 155 5.77 6.11 -6.83
CA LEU A 155 5.32 4.97 -7.62
C LEU A 155 6.21 4.70 -8.84
N ASP A 156 6.92 5.72 -9.35
CA ASP A 156 7.78 5.61 -10.54
C ASP A 156 9.23 5.29 -10.23
N ASP A 157 9.80 5.92 -9.21
CA ASP A 157 11.24 5.84 -8.89
C ASP A 157 11.51 5.01 -7.63
N GLY A 158 10.46 4.61 -6.90
CA GLY A 158 10.58 3.98 -5.59
C GLY A 158 11.29 4.86 -4.58
N ARG A 159 11.33 6.19 -4.79
CA ARG A 159 12.07 7.15 -3.98
C ARG A 159 11.34 8.49 -3.92
N LEU A 160 11.54 9.22 -2.83
CA LEU A 160 11.01 10.56 -2.67
C LEU A 160 12.05 11.46 -2.03
N THR A 161 12.27 12.65 -2.59
CA THR A 161 13.12 13.66 -1.97
C THR A 161 12.24 14.62 -1.18
N ASP A 162 12.53 14.77 0.11
CA ASP A 162 11.81 15.67 1.00
C ASP A 162 12.16 17.15 0.77
N GLY A 163 11.43 18.05 1.43
CA GLY A 163 11.69 19.49 1.37
C GLY A 163 13.06 19.92 1.89
N GLN A 164 13.80 19.04 2.59
CA GLN A 164 15.16 19.27 3.05
C GLN A 164 16.22 18.71 2.09
N GLY A 165 15.81 18.12 0.96
CA GLY A 165 16.71 17.51 -0.02
C GLY A 165 17.17 16.11 0.34
N ARG A 166 16.58 15.46 1.34
CA ARG A 166 16.91 14.08 1.75
C ARG A 166 16.06 13.11 0.93
N THR A 167 16.69 12.14 0.29
CA THR A 167 16.00 11.10 -0.46
C THR A 167 15.66 9.90 0.44
N VAL A 168 14.39 9.50 0.43
CA VAL A 168 13.84 8.35 1.16
C VAL A 168 13.52 7.24 0.16
N ASP A 169 13.84 5.99 0.51
CA ASP A 169 13.64 4.80 -0.32
C ASP A 169 12.35 4.07 0.06
N PHE A 170 11.48 3.86 -0.93
CA PHE A 170 10.17 3.23 -0.81
C PHE A 170 10.13 1.81 -1.42
N ARG A 171 11.23 1.31 -1.99
CA ARG A 171 11.23 0.00 -2.69
C ARG A 171 10.90 -1.20 -1.80
N ASN A 172 10.99 -1.03 -0.47
CA ASN A 172 10.61 -2.06 0.51
C ASN A 172 9.28 -1.77 1.21
N THR A 173 8.56 -0.74 0.77
CA THR A 173 7.30 -0.27 1.34
C THR A 173 6.12 -0.78 0.51
N LEU A 174 5.11 -1.33 1.17
CA LEU A 174 3.83 -1.66 0.54
C LEU A 174 2.92 -0.42 0.57
N ILE A 175 2.47 0.10 -0.57
CA ILE A 175 1.65 1.32 -0.62
C ILE A 175 0.21 0.98 -0.96
N ILE A 176 -0.65 0.99 0.05
CA ILE A 176 -2.08 0.77 -0.07
C ILE A 176 -2.79 2.11 -0.20
N MET A 177 -3.78 2.18 -1.09
CA MET A 177 -4.70 3.31 -1.20
C MET A 177 -6.14 2.82 -1.13
N THR A 178 -6.99 3.50 -0.36
CA THR A 178 -8.43 3.23 -0.29
C THR A 178 -9.21 4.42 -0.83
N SER A 179 -10.34 4.12 -1.46
CA SER A 179 -11.24 5.13 -2.01
C SER A 179 -12.69 4.70 -1.89
N ASN A 180 -13.59 5.66 -1.67
CA ASN A 180 -15.03 5.45 -1.67
C ASN A 180 -15.68 5.77 -3.02
N LEU A 181 -14.89 6.04 -4.07
CA LEU A 181 -15.41 6.33 -5.41
C LEU A 181 -16.17 5.14 -6.00
N GLY A 182 -17.37 5.39 -6.52
CA GLY A 182 -18.23 4.36 -7.10
C GLY A 182 -18.84 3.40 -6.07
N ALA A 183 -18.73 3.70 -4.77
CA ALA A 183 -19.32 2.88 -3.72
C ALA A 183 -20.85 2.73 -3.87
N GLU A 184 -21.52 3.70 -4.49
CA GLU A 184 -22.94 3.66 -4.81
C GLU A 184 -23.32 2.48 -5.71
N TYR A 185 -22.46 2.11 -6.66
CA TYR A 185 -22.71 0.97 -7.56
C TYR A 185 -22.56 -0.35 -6.81
N LEU A 186 -21.52 -0.47 -5.98
CA LEU A 186 -21.36 -1.58 -5.06
C LEU A 186 -22.54 -1.68 -4.08
N VAL A 187 -23.12 -0.52 -3.73
CA VAL A 187 -24.26 -0.44 -2.82
C VAL A 187 -25.58 -0.89 -3.46
N SER A 188 -25.68 -0.82 -4.78
CA SER A 188 -26.87 -1.23 -5.53
C SER A 188 -26.93 -2.73 -5.86
N LEU A 189 -25.82 -3.46 -5.71
CA LEU A 189 -25.77 -4.90 -5.92
C LEU A 189 -26.64 -5.65 -4.90
N SER A 190 -27.39 -6.63 -5.39
CA SER A 190 -28.03 -7.63 -4.54
C SER A 190 -27.01 -8.67 -4.05
N ASP A 191 -27.31 -9.35 -2.93
CA ASP A 191 -26.38 -10.27 -2.25
C ASP A 191 -25.88 -11.42 -3.16
N ASP A 192 -26.67 -11.79 -4.18
CA ASP A 192 -26.42 -12.85 -5.15
C ASP A 192 -25.63 -12.39 -6.39
N GLN A 193 -25.46 -11.08 -6.58
CA GLN A 193 -24.71 -10.53 -7.70
C GLN A 193 -23.22 -10.46 -7.39
N ASP A 194 -22.42 -10.69 -8.42
CA ASP A 194 -20.97 -10.54 -8.37
C ASP A 194 -20.59 -9.06 -8.46
N VAL A 195 -19.53 -8.66 -7.76
CA VAL A 195 -18.97 -7.30 -7.82
C VAL A 195 -18.48 -6.98 -9.23
N ASP A 196 -18.04 -7.99 -9.98
CA ASP A 196 -17.62 -7.81 -11.37
C ASP A 196 -18.76 -7.28 -12.27
N ALA A 197 -20.02 -7.45 -11.89
CA ALA A 197 -21.17 -6.92 -12.64
C ALA A 197 -21.24 -5.38 -12.66
N VAL A 198 -20.60 -4.70 -11.72
CA VAL A 198 -20.54 -3.22 -11.65
C VAL A 198 -19.13 -2.69 -11.80
N ARG A 199 -18.17 -3.54 -12.18
CA ARG A 199 -16.76 -3.17 -12.26
C ARG A 199 -16.54 -2.03 -13.26
N ASP A 200 -17.20 -2.08 -14.40
CA ASP A 200 -17.02 -1.07 -15.45
C ASP A 200 -17.57 0.29 -15.03
N GLU A 201 -18.70 0.33 -14.32
CA GLU A 201 -19.29 1.53 -13.75
C GLU A 201 -18.39 2.15 -12.69
N VAL A 202 -17.90 1.35 -11.73
CA VAL A 202 -16.97 1.83 -10.69
C VAL A 202 -15.68 2.33 -11.33
N MET A 203 -15.10 1.56 -12.26
CA MET A 203 -13.86 1.96 -12.93
C MET A 203 -14.04 3.19 -13.82
N SER A 204 -15.24 3.44 -14.34
CA SER A 204 -15.57 4.68 -15.06
C SER A 204 -15.46 5.89 -14.12
N VAL A 205 -16.01 5.81 -12.90
CA VAL A 205 -15.87 6.87 -11.88
C VAL A 205 -14.41 7.06 -11.50
N VAL A 206 -13.67 5.99 -11.23
CA VAL A 206 -12.23 6.04 -10.88
C VAL A 206 -11.41 6.72 -11.99
N LYS A 207 -11.66 6.37 -13.26
CA LYS A 207 -10.97 6.98 -14.42
C LYS A 207 -11.36 8.44 -14.64
N ALA A 208 -12.55 8.86 -14.24
CA ALA A 208 -12.96 10.25 -14.29
C ALA A 208 -12.32 11.07 -13.16
N SER A 209 -12.11 10.47 -11.99
CA SER A 209 -11.53 11.15 -10.82
C SER A 209 -10.00 11.24 -10.84
N PHE A 210 -9.31 10.23 -11.38
CA PHE A 210 -7.84 10.21 -11.39
C PHE A 210 -7.27 10.31 -12.80
N ARG A 211 -6.13 10.98 -12.91
CA ARG A 211 -5.40 11.11 -14.18
C ARG A 211 -4.91 9.72 -14.63
N PRO A 212 -4.97 9.39 -15.93
CA PRO A 212 -4.52 8.09 -16.44
C PRO A 212 -3.07 7.76 -16.06
N GLU A 213 -2.19 8.76 -15.99
CA GLU A 213 -0.80 8.55 -15.57
C GLU A 213 -0.70 7.93 -14.17
N PHE A 214 -1.52 8.37 -13.21
CA PHE A 214 -1.52 7.84 -11.86
C PHE A 214 -2.05 6.41 -11.82
N LEU A 215 -3.17 6.16 -12.51
CA LEU A 215 -3.77 4.83 -12.59
C LEU A 215 -2.83 3.81 -13.25
N ASN A 216 -2.06 4.23 -14.25
CA ASN A 216 -1.06 3.38 -14.92
C ASN A 216 0.12 2.99 -14.02
N ARG A 217 0.28 3.63 -12.84
CA ARG A 217 1.30 3.30 -11.84
C ARG A 217 0.78 2.44 -10.71
N VAL A 218 -0.52 2.26 -10.61
CA VAL A 218 -1.13 1.34 -9.64
C VAL A 218 -1.05 -0.08 -10.21
N ASP A 219 -0.41 -0.99 -9.48
CA ASP A 219 -0.25 -2.38 -9.94
C ASP A 219 -1.57 -3.14 -10.08
N GLU A 220 -2.51 -2.88 -9.17
CA GLU A 220 -3.76 -3.61 -9.06
C GLU A 220 -4.83 -2.73 -8.42
N VAL A 221 -6.05 -2.74 -9.00
CA VAL A 221 -7.22 -2.07 -8.43
C VAL A 221 -8.22 -3.12 -8.01
N ILE A 222 -8.56 -3.13 -6.73
CA ILE A 222 -9.43 -4.14 -6.12
C ILE A 222 -10.76 -3.52 -5.73
N LEU A 223 -11.83 -4.10 -6.24
CA LEU A 223 -13.18 -3.80 -5.80
C LEU A 223 -13.53 -4.68 -4.60
N PHE A 224 -13.97 -4.04 -3.53
CA PHE A 224 -14.30 -4.76 -2.30
C PHE A 224 -15.75 -5.20 -2.30
N HIS A 225 -15.95 -6.45 -1.92
CA HIS A 225 -17.27 -7.01 -1.74
C HIS A 225 -17.92 -6.42 -0.48
N ARG A 226 -19.24 -6.23 -0.57
CA ARG A 226 -20.07 -6.12 0.62
C ARG A 226 -19.97 -7.42 1.42
N LEU A 227 -19.94 -7.30 2.74
CA LEU A 227 -20.02 -8.48 3.60
C LEU A 227 -21.43 -9.06 3.48
N ARG A 228 -21.53 -10.33 3.06
CA ARG A 228 -22.82 -11.04 3.06
C ARG A 228 -23.18 -11.40 4.50
N ARG A 229 -24.46 -11.64 4.80
CA ARG A 229 -24.89 -12.10 6.14
C ARG A 229 -24.11 -13.33 6.62
N GLN A 230 -23.84 -14.27 5.72
CA GLN A 230 -23.07 -15.48 6.04
C GLN A 230 -21.61 -15.18 6.43
N ASP A 231 -21.03 -14.08 5.91
CA ASP A 231 -19.68 -13.64 6.29
C ASP A 231 -19.69 -12.98 7.68
N MET A 232 -20.78 -12.28 8.02
CA MET A 232 -20.94 -11.64 9.33
C MET A 232 -20.93 -12.66 10.47
N ASP A 233 -21.55 -13.83 10.29
CA ASP A 233 -21.58 -14.90 11.30
C ASP A 233 -20.19 -15.47 11.63
N ARG A 234 -19.18 -15.23 10.77
CA ARG A 234 -17.78 -15.64 10.99
C ARG A 234 -16.92 -14.56 11.63
N ILE A 235 -17.43 -13.33 11.73
CA ILE A 235 -16.73 -12.19 12.31
C ILE A 235 -17.04 -12.05 13.82
N VAL A 236 -18.14 -12.66 14.30
CA VAL A 236 -18.63 -12.59 15.70
C VAL A 236 -18.16 -13.76 16.54
#